data_AF-A0A960U926-F1
#
_entry.id   AF-A0A960U926-F1
#
_cell.length_a   1.000
_cell.length_b   1.000
_cell.length_c   1.000
_cell.angle_alpha   90.00
_cell.angle_beta   90.00
_cell.angle_gamma   90.00
#
_symmetry.space_group_name_H-M   'P 1'
#
loop_
_entity.id
_entity.type
_entity.pdbx_description
1 polymer ?
#
loop_
_entity_poly.entity_id
_entity_poly.type
_entity_poly.pdbx_seq_one_letter_code
_entity_poly.pdbx_strand_id
1 'polypeptide(L)'
;MMKFISNLLIFLLFLFFINCQPGFHNRERIYRDQNVAIYTLTIEDIEHNSFLPSAFQHPIKLEHTKLENLLKKIRILSRSSIIDIQNNLFHPRNLKFIGEKISISLGNLKPDEVLLVVSQYDDIHSVLSNPTRNTFFIWKDKDGYNFVFGDVKHEIDRDLVEDAREWTRIDPISLTTMNHKDLILKEEFFEFKKINGYKNRRWIIVKESYVNELPGDDESDEGLIEQKSDSETTGITSEKKDSPAKEKQPDSKTEEKPSSDQEE
;
A
#
# COMPACT_ATOMS: atom_id res chain seq x y z
N MET A 1 6.05 -20.51 53.24
CA MET A 1 4.80 -20.67 52.47
C MET A 1 4.45 -19.42 51.65
N MET A 2 4.45 -18.20 52.21
CA MET A 2 4.16 -16.95 51.47
C MET A 2 5.02 -16.68 50.23
N LYS A 3 6.33 -16.97 50.25
CA LYS A 3 7.22 -16.76 49.09
C LYS A 3 6.90 -17.67 47.89
N PHE A 4 6.37 -18.86 48.15
CA PHE A 4 6.00 -19.81 47.09
C PHE A 4 4.72 -19.35 46.37
N ILE A 5 3.74 -18.85 47.12
CA ILE A 5 2.49 -18.30 46.58
C ILE A 5 2.77 -17.03 45.75
N SER A 6 3.68 -16.18 46.22
CA SER A 6 4.10 -14.98 45.48
C SER A 6 4.74 -15.32 44.13
N ASN A 7 5.65 -16.31 44.09
CA ASN A 7 6.32 -16.70 42.85
C ASN A 7 5.37 -17.40 41.87
N LEU A 8 4.41 -18.18 42.38
CA LEU A 8 3.37 -18.79 41.57
C LEU A 8 2.46 -17.74 40.93
N LEU A 9 2.07 -16.70 41.67
CA LEU A 9 1.23 -15.61 41.16
C LEU A 9 1.94 -14.80 40.07
N ILE A 10 3.23 -14.52 40.24
CA ILE A 10 4.05 -13.80 39.23
C ILE A 10 4.19 -14.65 37.97
N PHE A 11 4.42 -15.95 38.10
CA PHE A 11 4.49 -16.88 36.97
C PHE A 11 3.15 -16.97 36.22
N LEU A 12 2.04 -17.03 36.95
CA LEU A 12 0.69 -17.05 36.36
C LEU A 12 0.37 -15.74 35.62
N LEU A 13 0.74 -14.59 36.19
CA LEU A 13 0.65 -13.29 35.51
C LEU A 13 1.51 -13.25 34.24
N PHE A 14 2.72 -13.81 34.28
CA PHE A 14 3.60 -13.89 33.10
C PHE A 14 2.99 -14.75 31.97
N LEU A 15 2.32 -15.86 32.30
CA LEU A 15 1.62 -16.70 31.31
C LEU A 15 0.45 -15.97 30.63
N PHE A 16 -0.20 -15.01 31.29
CA PHE A 16 -1.23 -14.18 30.67
C PHE A 16 -0.65 -13.20 29.64
N PHE A 17 0.58 -12.71 29.84
CA PHE A 17 1.24 -11.82 28.87
C PHE A 17 1.76 -12.54 27.61
N ILE A 18 2.02 -13.85 27.68
CA ILE A 18 2.56 -14.62 26.54
C ILE A 18 1.50 -14.86 25.44
N ASN A 19 0.21 -14.76 25.76
CA ASN A 19 -0.88 -14.97 24.78
C ASN A 19 -1.35 -13.68 24.08
N CYS A 20 -0.72 -12.54 24.33
CA CYS A 20 -1.04 -11.29 23.66
C CYS A 20 -0.20 -11.13 22.38
N GLN A 21 -0.26 -12.11 21.48
CA GLN A 21 0.33 -11.95 20.14
C GLN A 21 -0.77 -11.45 19.19
N PRO A 22 -0.73 -10.19 18.72
CA PRO A 22 -1.70 -9.69 17.75
C PRO A 22 -1.47 -10.41 16.42
N GLY A 23 -2.50 -11.10 15.96
CA GLY A 23 -2.51 -11.79 14.68
C GLY A 23 -3.91 -12.36 14.47
N PHE A 24 -4.32 -12.52 13.22
CA PHE A 24 -5.60 -13.18 12.91
C PHE A 24 -5.59 -14.60 13.49
N HIS A 25 -6.36 -14.82 14.55
CA HIS A 25 -6.37 -16.11 15.27
C HIS A 25 -7.09 -17.21 14.47
N ASN A 26 -8.01 -16.83 13.58
CA ASN A 26 -8.74 -17.73 12.70
C ASN A 26 -8.75 -17.14 11.29
N ARG A 27 -8.00 -17.75 10.36
CA ARG A 27 -8.08 -17.46 8.93
C ARG A 27 -8.12 -18.77 8.17
N GLU A 28 -9.15 -19.00 7.38
CA GLU A 28 -9.26 -20.21 6.57
C GLU A 28 -8.60 -19.94 5.21
N ARG A 29 -7.57 -20.73 4.89
CA ARG A 29 -6.80 -20.55 3.66
C ARG A 29 -7.57 -21.16 2.47
N ILE A 30 -7.92 -20.32 1.51
CA ILE A 30 -8.55 -20.72 0.25
C ILE A 30 -7.49 -21.05 -0.79
N TYR A 31 -6.47 -20.19 -0.90
CA TYR A 31 -5.45 -20.28 -1.93
C TYR A 31 -4.09 -19.83 -1.42
N ARG A 32 -3.02 -20.42 -1.95
CA ARG A 32 -1.64 -19.95 -1.73
C ARG A 32 -0.69 -20.45 -2.80
N ASP A 33 0.12 -19.55 -3.32
CA ASP A 33 1.30 -19.86 -4.13
C ASP A 33 2.52 -19.06 -3.62
N GLN A 34 3.54 -18.88 -4.46
CA GLN A 34 4.75 -18.15 -4.12
C GLN A 34 4.50 -16.64 -3.94
N ASN A 35 3.51 -16.05 -4.60
CA ASN A 35 3.35 -14.59 -4.67
C ASN A 35 2.02 -14.09 -4.09
N VAL A 36 1.05 -14.97 -3.86
CA VAL A 36 -0.31 -14.65 -3.45
C VAL A 36 -0.82 -15.70 -2.47
N ALA A 37 -1.40 -15.24 -1.38
CA ALA A 37 -2.15 -16.04 -0.43
C ALA A 37 -3.50 -15.39 -0.20
N ILE A 38 -4.56 -16.19 -0.21
CA ILE A 38 -5.93 -15.74 -0.06
C ILE A 38 -6.58 -16.54 1.07
N TYR A 39 -7.22 -15.81 1.98
CA TYR A 39 -7.90 -16.34 3.15
C TYR A 39 -9.33 -15.82 3.21
N THR A 40 -10.24 -16.59 3.78
CA THR A 40 -11.48 -16.06 4.34
C THR A 40 -11.28 -15.68 5.80
N LEU A 41 -11.97 -14.62 6.21
CA LEU A 41 -12.08 -14.18 7.60
C LEU A 41 -13.55 -13.95 7.91
N THR A 42 -13.99 -14.35 9.09
CA THR A 42 -15.32 -13.96 9.57
C THR A 42 -15.30 -12.51 10.05
N ILE A 43 -16.46 -11.85 10.10
CA ILE A 43 -16.58 -10.49 10.64
C ILE A 43 -16.02 -10.38 12.07
N GLU A 44 -16.13 -11.44 12.87
CA GLU A 44 -15.68 -11.49 14.26
C GLU A 44 -14.15 -11.42 14.39
N ASP A 45 -13.43 -11.92 13.39
CA ASP A 45 -11.96 -11.91 13.35
C ASP A 45 -11.37 -10.56 12.91
N ILE A 46 -12.20 -9.59 12.53
CA ILE A 46 -11.78 -8.28 12.03
C ILE A 46 -11.79 -7.25 13.17
N GLU A 47 -10.64 -6.61 13.36
CA GLU A 47 -10.51 -5.54 14.36
C GLU A 47 -11.43 -4.35 14.03
N HIS A 48 -12.12 -3.82 15.03
CA HIS A 48 -13.10 -2.75 14.86
C HIS A 48 -14.25 -3.10 13.88
N ASN A 49 -14.69 -4.36 13.87
CA ASN A 49 -15.78 -4.84 13.01
C ASN A 49 -17.11 -4.07 13.11
N SER A 50 -17.31 -3.22 14.11
CA SER A 50 -18.47 -2.32 14.21
C SER A 50 -18.65 -1.37 13.01
N PHE A 51 -17.59 -1.18 12.20
CA PHE A 51 -17.66 -0.37 10.97
C PHE A 51 -18.07 -1.20 9.73
N LEU A 52 -18.11 -2.52 9.83
CA LEU A 52 -18.54 -3.40 8.75
C LEU A 52 -20.07 -3.37 8.61
N PRO A 53 -20.59 -3.59 7.38
CA PRO A 53 -22.03 -3.70 7.18
C PRO A 53 -22.59 -4.92 7.91
N SER A 54 -23.87 -4.86 8.26
CA SER A 54 -24.58 -5.99 8.89
C SER A 54 -24.80 -7.18 7.95
N ALA A 55 -24.66 -6.99 6.65
CA ALA A 55 -24.82 -8.01 5.63
C ALA A 55 -23.98 -7.68 4.40
N PHE A 56 -23.29 -8.68 3.87
CA PHE A 56 -22.56 -8.59 2.61
C PHE A 56 -23.39 -9.12 1.43
N GLN A 57 -23.05 -8.69 0.21
CA GLN A 57 -23.69 -9.12 -1.02
C GLN A 57 -22.92 -10.28 -1.66
N HIS A 58 -23.02 -11.47 -1.06
CA HIS A 58 -22.39 -12.71 -1.56
C HIS A 58 -23.43 -13.70 -2.15
N PRO A 59 -23.03 -14.58 -3.09
CA PRO A 59 -21.72 -14.66 -3.74
C PRO A 59 -21.52 -13.51 -4.75
N ILE A 60 -20.26 -13.13 -4.97
CA ILE A 60 -19.92 -12.03 -5.88
C ILE A 60 -19.50 -12.62 -7.22
N LYS A 61 -20.19 -12.22 -8.29
CA LYS A 61 -19.80 -12.52 -9.67
C LYS A 61 -19.07 -11.31 -10.25
N LEU A 62 -17.76 -11.28 -10.08
CA LEU A 62 -16.89 -10.25 -10.66
C LEU A 62 -15.92 -10.91 -11.63
N GLU A 63 -15.99 -10.54 -12.90
CA GLU A 63 -15.04 -11.02 -13.93
C GLU A 63 -13.60 -10.63 -13.58
N HIS A 64 -12.66 -11.52 -13.89
CA HIS A 64 -11.27 -11.34 -13.53
C HIS A 64 -10.61 -10.18 -14.29
N THR A 65 -10.94 -9.96 -15.56
CA THR A 65 -10.46 -8.81 -16.35
C THR A 65 -10.95 -7.48 -15.80
N LYS A 66 -12.22 -7.38 -15.37
CA LYS A 66 -12.75 -6.18 -14.70
C LYS A 66 -11.99 -5.89 -13.42
N LEU A 67 -11.71 -6.91 -12.62
CA LEU A 67 -10.89 -6.76 -11.41
C LEU A 67 -9.46 -6.35 -11.74
N GLU A 68 -8.82 -6.96 -12.73
CA GLU A 68 -7.49 -6.54 -13.21
C GLU A 68 -7.48 -5.07 -13.65
N ASN A 69 -8.43 -4.67 -14.49
CA ASN A 69 -8.58 -3.31 -14.99
C ASN A 69 -8.82 -2.30 -13.85
N LEU A 70 -9.51 -2.72 -12.79
CA LEU A 70 -9.70 -1.91 -11.59
C LEU A 70 -8.40 -1.77 -10.79
N LEU A 71 -7.75 -2.88 -10.45
CA LEU A 71 -6.52 -2.91 -9.65
C LEU A 71 -5.36 -2.18 -10.33
N LYS A 72 -5.28 -2.25 -11.68
CA LYS A 72 -4.31 -1.52 -12.51
C LYS A 72 -4.35 -0.01 -12.30
N LYS A 73 -5.52 0.55 -11.99
CA LYS A 73 -5.74 1.99 -11.86
C LYS A 73 -5.49 2.51 -10.44
N ILE A 74 -5.25 1.63 -9.46
CA ILE A 74 -5.02 2.06 -8.08
C ILE A 74 -3.57 2.55 -7.94
N ARG A 75 -3.42 3.84 -7.67
CA ARG A 75 -2.13 4.50 -7.47
C ARG A 75 -1.88 4.84 -6.01
N ILE A 76 -0.60 4.93 -5.66
CA ILE A 76 -0.14 5.34 -4.35
C ILE A 76 0.86 6.48 -4.45
N LEU A 77 0.95 7.24 -3.36
CA LEU A 77 1.98 8.23 -3.11
C LEU A 77 2.89 7.67 -2.02
N SER A 78 4.11 7.33 -2.39
CA SER A 78 5.17 6.94 -1.46
C SER A 78 5.97 8.16 -1.05
N ARG A 79 5.91 8.48 0.24
CA ARG A 79 6.61 9.65 0.79
C ARG A 79 8.00 9.23 1.27
N SER A 80 9.04 9.74 0.60
CA SER A 80 10.42 9.66 1.06
C SER A 80 10.83 10.97 1.73
N SER A 81 11.95 10.96 2.45
CA SER A 81 12.56 12.16 3.03
C SER A 81 13.04 13.17 1.97
N ILE A 82 13.21 12.72 0.72
CA ILE A 82 13.78 13.52 -0.37
C ILE A 82 12.71 13.89 -1.41
N ILE A 83 11.90 12.91 -1.84
CA ILE A 83 10.93 13.08 -2.92
C ILE A 83 9.68 12.22 -2.68
N ASP A 84 8.54 12.73 -3.09
CA ASP A 84 7.30 11.96 -3.15
C ASP A 84 7.21 11.26 -4.51
N ILE A 85 7.03 9.94 -4.51
CA ILE A 85 6.97 9.12 -5.72
C ILE A 85 5.55 8.58 -5.90
N GLN A 86 4.99 8.74 -7.10
CA GLN A 86 3.69 8.17 -7.45
C GLN A 86 3.88 6.89 -8.27
N ASN A 87 3.28 5.79 -7.82
CA ASN A 87 3.39 4.48 -8.46
C ASN A 87 2.05 3.77 -8.49
N ASN A 88 1.90 2.78 -9.38
CA ASN A 88 0.81 1.81 -9.26
C ASN A 88 1.02 0.95 -8.01
N LEU A 89 -0.08 0.64 -7.32
CA LEU A 89 -0.07 -0.23 -6.14
C LEU A 89 0.34 -1.65 -6.52
N PHE A 90 -0.27 -2.16 -7.60
CA PHE A 90 -0.05 -3.50 -8.10
C PHE A 90 0.83 -3.46 -9.33
N HIS A 91 1.78 -4.40 -9.39
CA HIS A 91 2.62 -4.54 -10.56
C HIS A 91 1.87 -5.28 -11.69
N PRO A 92 1.95 -4.79 -12.96
CA PRO A 92 1.23 -5.38 -14.09
C PRO A 92 1.39 -6.90 -14.26
N ARG A 93 2.61 -7.42 -14.08
CA ARG A 93 2.90 -8.86 -14.20
C ARG A 93 2.07 -9.77 -13.30
N ASN A 94 1.59 -9.28 -12.15
CA ASN A 94 0.82 -10.09 -11.21
C ASN A 94 -0.69 -9.85 -11.32
N LEU A 95 -1.13 -8.82 -12.06
CA LEU A 95 -2.53 -8.40 -12.07
C LEU A 95 -3.47 -9.46 -12.58
N LYS A 96 -3.18 -10.06 -13.74
CA LYS A 96 -4.00 -11.14 -14.32
C LYS A 96 -4.20 -12.27 -13.32
N PHE A 97 -3.11 -12.77 -12.76
CA PHE A 97 -3.13 -13.87 -11.82
C PHE A 97 -3.88 -13.53 -10.52
N ILE A 98 -3.61 -12.36 -9.93
CA ILE A 98 -4.32 -11.88 -8.73
C ILE A 98 -5.82 -11.73 -9.04
N GLY A 99 -6.16 -11.14 -10.19
CA GLY A 99 -7.53 -10.94 -10.64
C GLY A 99 -8.30 -12.26 -10.74
N GLU A 100 -7.72 -13.26 -11.38
CA GLU A 100 -8.30 -14.61 -11.50
C GLU A 100 -8.56 -15.24 -10.12
N LYS A 101 -7.54 -15.25 -9.25
CA LYS A 101 -7.67 -15.92 -7.93
C LYS A 101 -8.66 -15.22 -7.02
N ILE A 102 -8.69 -13.88 -7.03
CA ILE A 102 -9.68 -13.13 -6.26
C ILE A 102 -11.08 -13.35 -6.82
N SER A 103 -11.28 -13.25 -8.13
CA SER A 103 -12.58 -13.46 -8.79
C SER A 103 -13.19 -14.81 -8.41
N ILE A 104 -12.41 -15.89 -8.51
CA ILE A 104 -12.85 -17.24 -8.11
C ILE A 104 -13.18 -17.30 -6.62
N SER A 105 -12.36 -16.69 -5.77
CA SER A 105 -12.56 -16.75 -4.32
C SER A 105 -13.79 -15.95 -3.87
N LEU A 106 -14.04 -14.78 -4.48
CA LEU A 106 -15.22 -13.96 -4.25
C LEU A 106 -16.53 -14.68 -4.61
N GLY A 107 -16.50 -15.55 -5.62
CA GLY A 107 -17.64 -16.38 -6.02
C GLY A 107 -18.03 -17.45 -4.98
N ASN A 108 -17.13 -17.77 -4.05
CA ASN A 108 -17.31 -18.82 -3.04
C ASN A 108 -17.43 -18.30 -1.60
N LEU A 109 -17.47 -16.97 -1.41
CA LEU A 109 -17.46 -16.35 -0.09
C LEU A 109 -18.80 -16.54 0.63
N LYS A 110 -18.80 -16.87 1.93
CA LYS A 110 -20.03 -16.96 2.73
C LYS A 110 -20.57 -15.54 3.05
N PRO A 111 -21.87 -15.41 3.40
CA PRO A 111 -22.51 -14.11 3.64
C PRO A 111 -21.91 -13.25 4.76
N ASP A 112 -21.16 -13.86 5.68
CA ASP A 112 -20.55 -13.27 6.87
C ASP A 112 -19.00 -13.28 6.82
N GLU A 113 -18.45 -13.54 5.64
CA GLU A 113 -17.00 -13.60 5.42
C GLU A 113 -16.51 -12.44 4.55
N VAL A 114 -15.25 -12.06 4.74
CA VAL A 114 -14.51 -11.20 3.83
C VAL A 114 -13.30 -11.95 3.29
N LEU A 115 -12.80 -11.50 2.14
CA LEU A 115 -11.60 -12.06 1.56
C LEU A 115 -10.38 -11.25 1.99
N LEU A 116 -9.42 -11.88 2.66
CA LEU A 116 -8.10 -11.32 2.91
C LEU A 116 -7.14 -11.78 1.81
N VAL A 117 -6.57 -10.82 1.11
CA VAL A 117 -5.55 -11.04 0.09
C VAL A 117 -4.21 -10.56 0.63
N VAL A 118 -3.20 -11.43 0.54
CA VAL A 118 -1.80 -11.11 0.82
C VAL A 118 -1.02 -11.40 -0.44
N SER A 119 -0.42 -10.38 -1.04
CA SER A 119 0.39 -10.53 -2.25
C SER A 119 1.78 -9.98 -2.02
N GLN A 120 2.79 -10.62 -2.60
CA GLN A 120 4.15 -10.13 -2.64
C GLN A 120 4.65 -10.05 -4.07
N TYR A 121 5.58 -9.13 -4.31
CA TYR A 121 6.20 -8.94 -5.61
C TYR A 121 7.50 -8.13 -5.52
N ASP A 122 8.50 -8.49 -6.34
CA ASP A 122 9.74 -7.73 -6.50
C ASP A 122 9.57 -6.73 -7.65
N ASP A 123 9.50 -5.43 -7.34
CA ASP A 123 9.33 -4.36 -8.34
C ASP A 123 10.56 -4.17 -9.23
N ILE A 124 11.76 -4.45 -8.70
CA ILE A 124 13.02 -4.04 -9.32
C ILE A 124 13.72 -5.24 -9.98
N HIS A 125 13.41 -6.48 -9.57
CA HIS A 125 14.07 -7.71 -10.07
C HIS A 125 15.59 -7.65 -9.96
N SER A 126 16.08 -6.98 -8.93
CA SER A 126 17.50 -6.87 -8.64
C SER A 126 17.87 -7.90 -7.58
N VAL A 127 19.14 -8.31 -7.54
CA VAL A 127 19.69 -9.13 -6.46
C VAL A 127 19.66 -8.37 -5.11
N LEU A 128 19.59 -7.04 -5.17
CA LEU A 128 19.66 -6.16 -4.01
C LEU A 128 18.31 -5.58 -3.59
N SER A 129 17.23 -5.78 -4.35
CA SER A 129 15.91 -5.26 -4.00
C SER A 129 15.17 -6.23 -3.11
N ASN A 130 14.59 -5.76 -2.02
CA ASN A 130 13.64 -6.58 -1.28
C ASN A 130 12.29 -6.55 -2.00
N PRO A 131 11.57 -7.68 -2.08
CA PRO A 131 10.20 -7.66 -2.56
C PRO A 131 9.30 -6.89 -1.60
N THR A 132 8.16 -6.49 -2.12
CA THR A 132 7.17 -5.71 -1.40
C THR A 132 5.87 -6.50 -1.23
N ARG A 133 5.21 -6.30 -0.10
CA ARG A 133 3.93 -6.90 0.27
C ARG A 133 2.80 -5.89 0.15
N ASN A 134 1.68 -6.35 -0.36
CA ASN A 134 0.40 -5.67 -0.26
C ASN A 134 -0.60 -6.60 0.44
N THR A 135 -1.35 -6.06 1.41
CA THR A 135 -2.45 -6.78 2.06
C THR A 135 -3.72 -5.97 1.97
N PHE A 136 -4.84 -6.64 1.72
CA PHE A 136 -6.14 -5.98 1.74
C PHE A 136 -7.28 -6.94 1.97
N PHE A 137 -8.35 -6.41 2.58
CA PHE A 137 -9.66 -7.02 2.54
C PHE A 137 -10.40 -6.62 1.28
N ILE A 138 -11.22 -7.52 0.75
CA ILE A 138 -12.19 -7.23 -0.30
C ILE A 138 -13.53 -7.91 -0.01
N TRP A 139 -14.61 -7.15 -0.16
CA TRP A 139 -15.99 -7.63 -0.08
C TRP A 139 -16.93 -6.72 -0.89
N LYS A 140 -18.20 -7.09 -0.97
CA LYS A 140 -19.24 -6.27 -1.60
C LYS A 140 -20.37 -6.01 -0.61
N ASP A 141 -20.85 -4.78 -0.57
CA ASP A 141 -22.04 -4.39 0.18
C ASP A 141 -22.96 -3.51 -0.68
N LYS A 142 -23.92 -2.83 -0.05
CA LYS A 142 -24.86 -1.93 -0.73
C LYS A 142 -24.20 -0.69 -1.36
N ASP A 143 -23.04 -0.27 -0.86
CA ASP A 143 -22.34 0.92 -1.35
C ASP A 143 -21.42 0.55 -2.54
N GLY A 144 -21.00 -0.71 -2.63
CA GLY A 144 -20.26 -1.27 -3.76
C GLY A 144 -19.18 -2.27 -3.33
N TYR A 145 -18.12 -2.34 -4.14
CA TYR A 145 -16.94 -3.14 -3.84
C TYR A 145 -16.02 -2.38 -2.89
N ASN A 146 -15.80 -2.95 -1.72
CA ASN A 146 -14.98 -2.36 -0.68
C ASN A 146 -13.60 -3.00 -0.72
N PHE A 147 -12.56 -2.18 -0.68
CA PHE A 147 -11.17 -2.62 -0.52
C PHE A 147 -10.57 -1.90 0.68
N VAL A 148 -10.06 -2.63 1.65
CA VAL A 148 -9.38 -2.07 2.83
C VAL A 148 -7.94 -2.55 2.87
N PHE A 149 -7.03 -1.65 2.56
CA PHE A 149 -5.61 -1.93 2.46
C PHE A 149 -4.92 -1.84 3.82
N GLY A 150 -4.14 -2.85 4.18
CA GLY A 150 -3.20 -2.83 5.30
C GLY A 150 -1.83 -2.40 4.84
N ASP A 151 -0.96 -3.40 4.65
CA ASP A 151 0.35 -3.22 4.04
C ASP A 151 0.18 -2.75 2.59
N VAL A 152 0.94 -1.73 2.23
CA VAL A 152 1.00 -1.20 0.88
C VAL A 152 2.46 -0.97 0.56
N LYS A 153 2.97 -1.75 -0.39
CA LYS A 153 4.38 -1.85 -0.75
C LYS A 153 5.31 -1.98 0.46
N HIS A 154 4.89 -2.76 1.47
CA HIS A 154 5.72 -3.00 2.64
C HIS A 154 6.89 -3.90 2.27
N GLU A 155 8.12 -3.43 2.48
CA GLU A 155 9.33 -4.18 2.17
C GLU A 155 9.41 -5.45 3.04
N ILE A 156 9.66 -6.61 2.42
CA ILE A 156 9.86 -7.89 3.11
C ILE A 156 11.34 -8.26 2.97
N ASP A 157 11.99 -8.61 4.08
CA ASP A 157 13.34 -9.15 4.04
C ASP A 157 13.41 -10.36 3.12
N ARG A 158 14.36 -10.35 2.18
CA ARG A 158 14.52 -11.40 1.16
C ARG A 158 14.56 -12.82 1.74
N ASP A 159 15.17 -12.99 2.90
CA ASP A 159 15.30 -14.29 3.58
C ASP A 159 13.93 -14.87 4.03
N LEU A 160 12.90 -14.03 4.13
CA LEU A 160 11.54 -14.42 4.55
C LEU A 160 10.61 -14.74 3.38
N VAL A 161 11.03 -14.45 2.14
CA VAL A 161 10.20 -14.53 0.93
C VAL A 161 9.97 -15.98 0.51
N GLU A 162 10.94 -16.85 0.77
CA GLU A 162 10.87 -18.27 0.44
C GLU A 162 9.97 -19.06 1.41
N ASP A 163 9.90 -18.65 2.70
CA ASP A 163 8.96 -19.27 3.64
C ASP A 163 7.59 -18.60 3.56
N ALA A 164 6.65 -19.31 2.95
CA ALA A 164 5.27 -18.86 2.82
C ALA A 164 4.56 -18.56 4.14
N ARG A 165 5.05 -19.03 5.29
CA ARG A 165 4.52 -18.68 6.60
C ARG A 165 5.00 -17.30 7.05
N GLU A 166 6.21 -16.92 6.70
CA GLU A 166 6.83 -15.67 7.15
C GLU A 166 6.29 -14.50 6.33
N TRP A 167 6.34 -14.54 5.00
CA TRP A 167 5.84 -13.41 4.20
C TRP A 167 4.31 -13.23 4.29
N THR A 168 3.55 -14.27 4.67
CA THR A 168 2.10 -14.17 4.92
C THR A 168 1.75 -13.86 6.39
N ARG A 169 2.75 -13.70 7.26
CA ARG A 169 2.57 -13.20 8.61
C ARG A 169 2.41 -11.68 8.54
N ILE A 170 1.19 -11.22 8.76
CA ILE A 170 0.78 -9.83 8.62
C ILE A 170 0.14 -9.35 9.91
N ASP A 171 0.26 -8.06 10.19
CA ASP A 171 -0.48 -7.42 11.26
C ASP A 171 -1.97 -7.33 10.90
N PRO A 172 -2.87 -7.26 11.91
CA PRO A 172 -4.27 -6.98 11.67
C PRO A 172 -4.49 -5.68 10.88
N ILE A 173 -5.37 -5.74 9.88
CA ILE A 173 -5.75 -4.57 9.08
C ILE A 173 -6.78 -3.77 9.88
N SER A 174 -6.37 -2.65 10.47
CA SER A 174 -7.25 -1.75 11.20
C SER A 174 -8.25 -1.03 10.29
N LEU A 175 -9.54 -1.10 10.64
CA LEU A 175 -10.56 -0.35 9.92
C LEU A 175 -10.54 1.15 10.27
N THR A 176 -10.00 1.57 11.42
CA THR A 176 -10.13 2.95 11.92
C THR A 176 -8.91 3.82 11.64
N THR A 177 -7.71 3.28 11.88
CA THR A 177 -6.49 4.07 11.98
C THR A 177 -5.39 3.39 11.19
N MET A 178 -4.89 4.07 10.17
CA MET A 178 -3.83 3.58 9.29
C MET A 178 -2.79 4.70 9.17
N ASN A 179 -1.81 4.71 10.07
CA ASN A 179 -0.73 5.70 10.04
C ASN A 179 0.46 5.13 9.26
N HIS A 180 0.35 5.17 7.93
CA HIS A 180 1.40 4.68 7.03
C HIS A 180 1.95 5.81 6.17
N LYS A 181 3.22 5.67 5.76
CA LYS A 181 3.91 6.65 4.90
C LYS A 181 3.29 6.71 3.51
N ASP A 182 2.87 5.56 2.99
CA ASP A 182 2.23 5.45 1.68
C ASP A 182 0.74 5.77 1.77
N LEU A 183 0.23 6.53 0.80
CA LEU A 183 -1.18 6.91 0.75
C LEU A 183 -1.78 6.49 -0.57
N ILE A 184 -2.99 5.92 -0.57
CA ILE A 184 -3.72 5.70 -1.82
C ILE A 184 -4.09 7.08 -2.39
N LEU A 185 -3.78 7.30 -3.66
CA LEU A 185 -4.12 8.52 -4.38
C LEU A 185 -5.59 8.47 -4.77
N LYS A 186 -6.32 9.56 -4.51
CA LYS A 186 -7.73 9.68 -4.85
C LYS A 186 -7.90 9.63 -6.37
N GLU A 187 -8.73 8.70 -6.84
CA GLU A 187 -9.17 8.63 -8.23
C GLU A 187 -10.67 8.93 -8.35
N GLU A 188 -11.15 9.17 -9.56
CA GLU A 188 -12.55 9.49 -9.83
C GLU A 188 -13.50 8.30 -9.60
N PHE A 189 -13.00 7.08 -9.84
CA PHE A 189 -13.82 5.86 -9.87
C PHE A 189 -14.13 5.22 -8.51
N PHE A 190 -13.51 5.69 -7.44
CA PHE A 190 -13.76 5.17 -6.09
C PHE A 190 -13.91 6.32 -5.09
N GLU A 191 -14.59 6.11 -3.98
CA GLU A 191 -14.63 7.06 -2.87
C GLU A 191 -13.92 6.49 -1.64
N PHE A 192 -13.33 7.35 -0.80
CA PHE A 192 -12.79 6.90 0.48
C PHE A 192 -13.93 6.78 1.51
N LYS A 193 -14.00 5.64 2.22
CA LYS A 193 -14.96 5.47 3.33
C LYS A 193 -14.70 6.54 4.38
N LYS A 194 -15.79 7.12 4.91
CA LYS A 194 -15.72 8.02 6.06
C LYS A 194 -15.95 7.24 7.35
N ILE A 195 -15.08 7.42 8.32
CA ILE A 195 -15.13 6.80 9.64
C ILE A 195 -15.05 7.91 10.67
N ASN A 196 -16.07 8.03 11.51
CA ASN A 196 -16.19 9.12 12.49
C ASN A 196 -16.01 10.52 11.86
N GLY A 197 -16.47 10.71 10.63
CA GLY A 197 -16.36 11.97 9.88
C GLY A 197 -15.07 12.15 9.08
N TYR A 198 -14.05 11.31 9.28
CA TYR A 198 -12.75 11.41 8.60
C TYR A 198 -12.64 10.41 7.45
N LYS A 199 -11.99 10.81 6.35
CA LYS A 199 -11.74 9.92 5.21
C LYS A 199 -10.64 8.92 5.56
N ASN A 200 -10.96 7.63 5.52
CA ASN A 200 -9.96 6.57 5.61
C ASN A 200 -9.31 6.39 4.21
N ARG A 201 -8.04 6.82 4.07
CA ARG A 201 -7.28 6.76 2.81
C ARG A 201 -6.84 5.36 2.40
N ARG A 202 -7.15 4.33 3.19
CA ARG A 202 -6.91 2.92 2.89
C ARG A 202 -8.18 2.13 2.60
N TRP A 203 -9.34 2.73 2.83
CA TRP A 203 -10.62 2.10 2.56
C TRP A 203 -11.28 2.77 1.37
N ILE A 204 -11.20 2.13 0.21
CA ILE A 204 -11.84 2.60 -1.02
C ILE A 204 -13.14 1.83 -1.27
N ILE A 205 -14.13 2.53 -1.81
CA ILE A 205 -15.41 1.97 -2.23
C ILE A 205 -15.58 2.27 -3.71
N VAL A 206 -15.66 1.23 -4.52
CA VAL A 206 -15.90 1.31 -5.97
C VAL A 206 -17.35 0.99 -6.22
N LYS A 207 -18.08 1.93 -6.85
CA LYS A 207 -19.49 1.72 -7.17
C LYS A 207 -19.64 0.60 -8.19
N GLU A 208 -20.66 -0.23 -8.01
CA GLU A 208 -20.95 -1.33 -8.94
C GLU A 208 -21.19 -0.85 -10.37
N SER A 209 -21.80 0.33 -10.55
CA SER A 209 -21.99 0.94 -11.87
C SER A 209 -20.67 1.12 -12.62
N TYR A 210 -19.63 1.60 -11.93
CA TYR A 210 -18.31 1.77 -12.53
C TYR A 210 -17.68 0.42 -12.90
N VAL A 211 -17.78 -0.57 -12.02
CA VAL A 211 -17.23 -1.92 -12.30
C VAL A 211 -17.90 -2.53 -13.53
N ASN A 212 -19.20 -2.32 -13.70
CA ASN A 212 -19.94 -2.83 -14.84
C ASN A 212 -19.50 -2.19 -16.17
N GLU A 213 -19.06 -0.94 -16.14
CA GLU A 213 -18.54 -0.18 -17.30
C GLU A 213 -17.09 -0.54 -17.66
N LEU A 214 -16.37 -1.32 -16.83
CA LEU A 214 -15.02 -1.76 -17.17
C LEU A 214 -15.04 -2.81 -18.29
N PRO A 215 -14.04 -2.79 -19.20
CA PRO A 215 -13.89 -3.82 -20.22
C PRO A 215 -13.78 -5.20 -19.57
N GLY A 216 -14.57 -6.14 -20.08
CA GLY A 216 -14.61 -7.53 -19.64
C GLY A 216 -13.72 -8.44 -20.48
N ASP A 217 -13.93 -9.75 -20.31
CA ASP A 217 -13.14 -10.80 -20.99
C ASP A 217 -13.29 -10.75 -22.52
N ASP A 218 -14.42 -10.23 -23.02
CA ASP A 218 -14.72 -10.16 -24.45
C ASP A 218 -14.04 -8.98 -25.18
N GLU A 219 -13.42 -8.03 -24.46
CA GLU A 219 -12.91 -6.76 -25.02
C GLU A 219 -11.38 -6.59 -24.92
N SER A 220 -10.64 -7.57 -24.37
CA SER A 220 -9.22 -7.39 -24.02
C SER A 220 -8.17 -7.67 -25.11
N ASP A 221 -8.57 -8.06 -26.33
CA ASP A 221 -7.64 -8.58 -27.35
C ASP A 221 -7.14 -7.59 -28.42
N GLU A 222 -7.54 -6.31 -28.39
CA GLU A 222 -7.03 -5.32 -29.37
C GLU A 222 -6.25 -4.17 -28.72
N GLY A 223 -4.92 -4.32 -28.66
CA GLY A 223 -4.01 -3.15 -28.61
C GLY A 223 -2.97 -3.12 -27.49
N LEU A 224 -2.02 -4.05 -27.48
CA LEU A 224 -0.75 -3.84 -26.78
C LEU A 224 0.19 -2.98 -27.64
N ILE A 225 0.14 -1.66 -27.45
CA ILE A 225 1.18 -0.73 -27.91
C ILE A 225 2.32 -0.75 -26.91
N GLU A 226 3.53 -0.97 -27.44
CA GLU A 226 4.84 -0.84 -26.79
C GLU A 226 4.92 0.35 -25.82
N GLN A 227 5.28 0.09 -24.56
CA GLN A 227 5.83 1.15 -23.72
C GLN A 227 7.29 1.37 -24.11
N LYS A 228 7.50 2.45 -24.87
CA LYS A 228 8.80 3.06 -25.09
C LYS A 228 9.39 3.47 -23.73
N SER A 229 10.55 2.91 -23.41
CA SER A 229 11.38 3.28 -22.28
C SER A 229 12.12 4.59 -22.61
N ASP A 230 11.57 5.73 -22.19
CA ASP A 230 12.33 6.98 -22.21
C ASP A 230 12.91 7.24 -20.81
N SER A 231 14.15 6.76 -20.66
CA SER A 231 15.11 7.25 -19.68
C SER A 231 15.60 8.62 -20.18
N GLU A 232 15.03 9.71 -19.69
CA GLU A 232 15.63 11.04 -19.85
C GLU A 232 16.22 11.55 -18.52
N THR A 233 17.54 11.38 -18.46
CA THR A 233 18.47 12.15 -17.65
C THR A 233 18.24 13.64 -17.88
N THR A 234 17.68 14.35 -16.90
CA THR A 234 17.65 15.82 -16.93
C THR A 234 19.01 16.35 -16.53
N GLY A 235 19.83 16.59 -17.57
CA GLY A 235 21.03 17.40 -17.49
C GLY A 235 20.70 18.87 -17.25
N ILE A 236 21.48 19.46 -16.35
CA ILE A 236 21.52 20.87 -16.00
C ILE A 236 21.70 21.70 -17.29
N THR A 237 20.80 22.66 -17.54
CA THR A 237 21.06 23.76 -18.49
C THR A 237 20.91 25.08 -17.76
N SER A 238 22.03 25.80 -17.68
CA SER A 238 22.17 27.16 -17.18
C SER A 238 21.51 28.16 -18.14
N GLU A 239 20.50 28.90 -17.68
CA GLU A 239 20.05 30.10 -18.39
C GLU A 239 20.76 31.35 -17.87
N LYS A 240 21.59 31.85 -18.78
CA LYS A 240 22.30 33.13 -18.80
C LYS A 240 21.28 34.26 -18.97
N LYS A 241 21.24 35.21 -18.04
CA LYS A 241 20.42 36.42 -18.15
C LYS A 241 21.32 37.62 -18.46
N ASP A 242 21.25 38.10 -19.70
CA ASP A 242 21.89 39.33 -20.16
C ASP A 242 21.23 40.57 -19.52
N SER A 243 22.07 41.50 -19.05
CA SER A 243 21.72 42.87 -18.66
C SER A 243 22.20 43.85 -19.74
N PRO A 244 21.45 44.93 -20.05
CA PRO A 244 21.98 46.00 -20.89
C PRO A 244 22.67 47.09 -20.07
N ALA A 245 23.63 47.73 -20.73
CA ALA A 245 24.65 48.63 -20.24
C ALA A 245 24.17 50.00 -19.72
N LYS A 246 24.94 50.59 -18.77
CA LYS A 246 25.42 51.98 -18.85
C LYS A 246 26.50 52.30 -17.80
N GLU A 247 27.74 52.36 -18.28
CA GLU A 247 28.66 53.51 -18.20
C GLU A 247 28.64 54.41 -16.94
N LYS A 248 29.71 54.33 -16.14
CA LYS A 248 30.65 55.45 -15.84
C LYS A 248 31.69 55.04 -14.77
N GLN A 249 32.95 54.95 -15.17
CA GLN A 249 34.13 55.31 -14.36
C GLN A 249 34.28 56.85 -14.38
N PRO A 250 35.09 57.53 -13.54
CA PRO A 250 36.35 57.08 -12.90
C PRO A 250 36.37 57.40 -11.37
N ASP A 251 37.33 56.95 -10.56
CA ASP A 251 38.62 57.62 -10.42
C ASP A 251 39.64 56.75 -9.66
N SER A 252 40.87 56.91 -10.12
CA SER A 252 42.11 56.44 -9.53
C SER A 252 42.43 57.16 -8.23
N LYS A 253 42.99 56.45 -7.25
CA LYS A 253 44.11 56.97 -6.45
C LYS A 253 44.90 55.86 -5.77
N THR A 254 46.12 55.79 -6.26
CA THR A 254 47.38 55.19 -5.81
C THR A 254 47.75 55.44 -4.34
N GLU A 255 48.46 54.46 -3.75
CA GLU A 255 49.43 54.51 -2.63
C GLU A 255 48.90 54.99 -1.25
N GLU A 256 49.31 54.46 -0.09
CA GLU A 256 50.59 53.91 0.35
C GLU A 256 50.37 53.16 1.69
N LYS A 257 51.08 52.05 1.93
CA LYS A 257 51.44 51.53 3.28
C LYS A 257 52.67 52.32 3.76
N PRO A 258 53.09 52.38 5.05
CA PRO A 258 53.08 51.27 6.02
C PRO A 258 52.91 51.66 7.51
N SER A 259 52.99 50.64 8.39
CA SER A 259 53.62 50.70 9.73
C SER A 259 52.87 51.51 10.80
N SER A 260 52.76 51.15 12.07
CA SER A 260 53.29 50.12 12.96
C SER A 260 52.72 50.45 14.34
N ASP A 261 52.55 49.42 15.19
CA ASP A 261 52.70 49.46 16.66
C ASP A 261 51.72 50.39 17.45
N GLN A 262 51.34 50.17 18.70
CA GLN A 262 51.47 49.16 19.75
C GLN A 262 50.46 49.61 20.83
N GLU A 263 50.10 48.71 21.77
CA GLU A 263 49.84 48.95 23.21
C GLU A 263 49.03 50.22 23.61
N GLU A 264 47.85 50.16 24.22
CA GLU A 264 47.44 49.53 25.49
C GLU A 264 45.91 49.48 25.57
#